data_AF-A0AAN7LMP8-F1
#
_entry.id   AF-A0AAN7LMP8-F1
#
_cell.length_a   1.000
_cell.length_b   1.000
_cell.length_c   1.000
_cell.angle_alpha   90.00
_cell.angle_beta   90.00
_cell.angle_gamma   90.00
#
_symmetry.space_group_name_H-M   'P 1'
#
loop_
_entity.id
_entity.type
_entity.pdbx_description
1 polymer ?
#
loop_
_entity_poly.entity_id
_entity_poly.type
_entity_poly.pdbx_seq_one_letter_code
_entity_poly.pdbx_strand_id
1 'polypeptide(L)'
;MDNYDLVVLKTVAICEYGVRNMSAKYIMKCDDDTFVRVDSVLDDAKIVPAGGSLYVGNINYYHKPLRYGKWAVTYEEWPEEEYPPYANGPGYILSSDIAQFIVSEFETLKLRIFKMEDVSVGMWVEKFNSSKPVEYIHSYRYCQFGCIKDYVTAHYQSPRQMICMWEKLQITGRPICCSMR
;
A
#
# COMPACT_ATOMS: atom_id res chain seq x y z
N MET A 1 7.93 -13.30 17.98
CA MET A 1 9.04 -12.36 17.73
C MET A 1 8.79 -11.76 16.36
N ASP A 2 8.78 -10.43 16.25
CA ASP A 2 8.42 -9.71 15.03
C ASP A 2 9.60 -9.69 14.04
N ASN A 3 9.36 -9.98 12.76
CA ASN A 3 10.35 -10.01 11.68
C ASN A 3 9.71 -9.48 10.38
N TYR A 4 10.51 -8.91 9.47
CA TYR A 4 10.06 -8.40 8.17
C TYR A 4 9.26 -9.44 7.37
N ASP A 5 9.67 -10.70 7.42
CA ASP A 5 8.99 -11.80 6.71
C ASP A 5 7.54 -12.03 7.21
N LEU A 6 7.19 -11.52 8.39
CA LEU A 6 5.85 -11.60 8.96
C LEU A 6 4.97 -10.39 8.60
N VAL A 7 5.52 -9.36 7.94
CA VAL A 7 4.76 -8.17 7.56
C VAL A 7 3.60 -8.54 6.64
N VAL A 8 3.79 -9.50 5.74
CA VAL A 8 2.71 -10.04 4.89
C VAL A 8 1.53 -10.61 5.70
N LEU A 9 1.79 -11.29 6.82
CA LEU A 9 0.74 -11.82 7.69
C LEU A 9 0.05 -10.70 8.49
N LYS A 10 0.79 -9.64 8.85
CA LYS A 10 0.19 -8.43 9.44
C LYS A 10 -0.76 -7.76 8.44
N THR A 11 -0.42 -7.71 7.15
CA THR A 11 -1.32 -7.15 6.13
C THR A 11 -2.61 -7.95 5.99
N VAL A 12 -2.54 -9.29 6.06
CA VAL A 12 -3.74 -10.13 6.14
C VAL A 12 -4.57 -9.78 7.37
N ALA A 13 -3.94 -9.62 8.54
CA ALA A 13 -4.65 -9.25 9.77
C ALA A 13 -5.28 -7.84 9.71
N ILE A 14 -4.63 -6.88 9.03
CA ILE A 14 -5.21 -5.55 8.76
C ILE A 14 -6.46 -5.68 7.88
N CYS A 15 -6.42 -6.50 6.83
CA CYS A 15 -7.57 -6.78 5.98
C CYS A 15 -8.70 -7.44 6.80
N GLU A 16 -8.37 -8.45 7.60
CA GLU A 16 -9.33 -9.15 8.45
C GLU A 16 -10.02 -8.18 9.42
N TYR A 17 -9.24 -7.37 10.14
CA TYR A 17 -9.77 -6.40 11.09
C TYR A 17 -10.66 -5.35 10.41
N GLY A 18 -10.21 -4.81 9.27
CA GLY A 18 -10.99 -3.82 8.51
C GLY A 18 -12.32 -4.38 8.02
N VAL A 19 -12.34 -5.64 7.57
CA VAL A 19 -13.54 -6.31 7.06
C VAL A 19 -14.47 -6.73 8.19
N ARG A 20 -13.98 -7.46 9.18
CA ARG A 20 -14.82 -8.14 10.19
C ARG A 20 -15.21 -7.24 11.34
N ASN A 21 -14.28 -6.40 11.81
CA ASN A 21 -14.49 -5.59 13.01
C ASN A 21 -15.00 -4.19 12.68
N MET A 22 -14.57 -3.62 11.55
CA MET A 22 -14.90 -2.24 11.19
C MET A 22 -15.95 -2.12 10.08
N SER A 23 -16.21 -3.19 9.32
CA SER A 23 -17.03 -3.11 8.09
C SER A 23 -16.58 -1.96 7.18
N ALA A 24 -15.26 -1.74 7.10
CA ALA A 24 -14.68 -0.58 6.44
C ALA A 24 -14.89 -0.68 4.92
N LYS A 25 -15.29 0.43 4.28
CA LYS A 25 -15.44 0.51 2.81
C LYS A 25 -14.10 0.51 2.08
N TYR A 26 -13.08 1.07 2.73
CA TYR A 26 -11.72 1.19 2.23
C TYR A 26 -10.75 0.96 3.38
N ILE A 27 -9.61 0.37 3.08
CA ILE A 27 -8.53 0.12 4.03
C ILE A 27 -7.28 0.79 3.47
N MET A 28 -6.68 1.69 4.24
CA MET A 28 -5.35 2.21 3.96
C MET A 28 -4.33 1.50 4.84
N LYS A 29 -3.26 0.99 4.23
CA LYS A 29 -2.05 0.58 4.93
C LYS A 29 -0.96 1.62 4.65
N CYS A 30 -0.15 1.91 5.66
CA CYS A 30 1.07 2.69 5.54
C CYS A 30 2.11 2.23 6.55
N ASP A 31 3.35 2.65 6.36
CA ASP A 31 4.44 2.42 7.31
C ASP A 31 4.42 3.48 8.43
N ASP A 32 5.04 3.18 9.57
CA ASP A 32 5.03 4.04 10.77
C ASP A 32 5.97 5.25 10.67
N ASP A 33 6.83 5.28 9.65
CA ASP A 33 7.68 6.40 9.25
C ASP A 33 7.10 7.17 8.04
N THR A 34 5.81 7.02 7.76
CA THR A 34 5.11 7.72 6.69
C THR A 34 4.11 8.76 7.22
N PHE A 35 4.30 10.03 6.84
CA PHE A 35 3.28 11.07 7.06
C PHE A 35 2.18 10.96 5.99
N VAL A 36 0.91 11.03 6.43
CA VAL A 36 -0.26 10.82 5.56
C VAL A 36 -1.18 12.04 5.56
N ARG A 37 -1.54 12.51 4.35
CA ARG A 37 -2.64 13.46 4.11
C ARG A 37 -3.97 12.74 4.10
N VAL A 38 -4.54 12.56 5.30
CA VAL A 38 -5.80 11.82 5.50
C VAL A 38 -6.95 12.40 4.66
N ASP A 39 -7.00 13.72 4.49
CA ASP A 39 -7.99 14.39 3.62
C ASP A 39 -7.85 13.97 2.15
N SER A 40 -6.62 13.99 1.61
CA SER A 40 -6.37 13.55 0.23
C SER A 40 -6.62 12.05 0.04
N VAL A 41 -6.28 11.22 1.04
CA VAL A 41 -6.57 9.78 1.03
C VAL A 41 -8.08 9.51 0.95
N LEU A 42 -8.89 10.30 1.67
CA LEU A 42 -10.35 10.16 1.64
C LEU A 42 -10.95 10.55 0.28
N ASP A 43 -10.34 11.52 -0.41
CA ASP A 43 -10.73 11.89 -1.77
C ASP A 43 -10.34 10.78 -2.76
N ASP A 44 -9.10 10.28 -2.68
CA ASP A 44 -8.59 9.22 -3.54
C ASP A 44 -9.38 7.90 -3.36
N ALA A 45 -9.79 7.57 -2.13
CA ALA A 45 -10.63 6.41 -1.84
C ALA A 45 -12.01 6.48 -2.53
N LYS A 46 -12.50 7.69 -2.84
CA LYS A 46 -13.84 7.91 -3.42
C LYS A 46 -13.81 8.16 -4.93
N ILE A 47 -12.64 8.08 -5.57
CA ILE A 47 -12.50 8.27 -7.02
C ILE A 47 -13.37 7.27 -7.80
N VAL A 48 -13.41 6.03 -7.33
CA VAL A 48 -14.22 4.98 -7.98
C VAL A 48 -15.64 4.99 -7.41
N PRO A 49 -16.68 4.97 -8.27
CA PRO A 49 -18.07 4.89 -7.82
C PRO A 49 -18.32 3.72 -6.87
N ALA A 50 -19.31 3.89 -5.99
CA ALA A 50 -19.70 2.86 -5.04
C ALA A 50 -19.98 1.52 -5.74
N GLY A 51 -19.30 0.46 -5.29
CA GLY A 51 -19.40 -0.89 -5.85
C GLY A 51 -18.26 -1.28 -6.80
N GLY A 52 -17.46 -0.32 -7.27
CA GLY A 52 -16.21 -0.61 -7.98
C GLY A 52 -15.10 -1.06 -7.03
N SER A 53 -14.13 -1.79 -7.57
CA SER A 53 -12.96 -2.29 -6.86
C SER A 53 -11.76 -1.39 -7.16
N LEU A 54 -11.00 -1.03 -6.13
CA LEU A 54 -10.00 0.04 -6.21
C LEU A 54 -8.69 -0.37 -5.53
N TYR A 55 -7.58 -0.12 -6.21
CA TYR A 55 -6.24 -0.19 -5.65
C TYR A 55 -5.46 1.09 -5.97
N VAL A 56 -5.21 1.92 -4.95
CA VAL A 56 -4.52 3.22 -5.10
C VAL A 56 -3.14 3.15 -4.48
N GLY A 57 -2.16 3.74 -5.15
CA GLY A 57 -0.86 4.03 -4.57
C GLY A 57 0.18 4.42 -5.62
N ASN A 58 1.45 4.36 -5.25
CA ASN A 58 2.52 4.46 -6.23
C ASN A 58 2.77 3.07 -6.83
N ILE A 59 2.03 2.74 -7.89
CA ILE A 59 2.05 1.41 -8.54
C ILE A 59 3.33 1.23 -9.36
N ASN A 60 4.08 0.17 -9.07
CA ASN A 60 5.14 -0.33 -9.94
C ASN A 60 4.54 -1.22 -11.02
N TYR A 61 4.80 -0.88 -12.27
CA TYR A 61 4.47 -1.71 -13.43
C TYR A 61 5.75 -2.32 -13.99
N TYR A 62 5.67 -3.58 -14.42
CA TYR A 62 6.78 -4.28 -15.09
C TYR A 62 8.07 -4.35 -14.25
N HIS A 63 7.95 -4.35 -12.90
CA HIS A 63 9.11 -4.39 -12.03
C HIS A 63 9.73 -5.78 -12.02
N LYS A 64 11.02 -5.86 -12.37
CA LYS A 64 11.77 -7.11 -12.42
C LYS A 64 12.37 -7.45 -11.05
N PRO A 65 12.24 -8.71 -10.57
CA PRO A 65 12.89 -9.15 -9.34
C PRO A 65 14.39 -8.83 -9.35
N LEU A 66 14.87 -8.14 -8.32
CA LEU A 66 16.30 -7.99 -8.10
C LEU A 66 16.91 -9.37 -7.85
N ARG A 67 17.99 -9.71 -8.55
CA ARG A 67 18.69 -10.99 -8.38
C ARG A 67 19.91 -10.90 -7.45
N TYR A 68 20.18 -9.71 -6.91
CA TYR A 68 21.27 -9.42 -5.99
C TYR A 68 20.90 -8.29 -5.03
N GLY A 69 21.64 -8.17 -3.93
CA GLY A 69 21.42 -7.15 -2.90
C GLY A 69 20.42 -7.57 -1.82
N LYS A 70 20.03 -6.61 -0.96
CA LYS A 70 19.17 -6.83 0.21
C LYS A 70 17.84 -7.52 -0.14
N TRP A 71 17.27 -7.15 -1.29
CA TRP A 71 15.96 -7.59 -1.74
C TRP A 71 16.05 -8.65 -2.85
N ALA A 72 17.16 -9.39 -2.90
CA ALA A 72 17.38 -10.41 -3.90
C ALA A 72 16.30 -11.52 -3.84
N VAL A 73 15.84 -11.93 -5.01
CA VAL A 73 14.88 -13.03 -5.20
C VAL A 73 15.47 -14.00 -6.20
N THR A 74 15.60 -15.26 -5.82
CA THR A 74 16.18 -16.28 -6.70
C THR A 74 15.20 -16.68 -7.79
N TYR A 75 15.68 -17.35 -8.85
CA TYR A 75 14.80 -17.86 -9.89
C TYR A 75 13.92 -19.01 -9.39
N GLU A 76 14.34 -19.72 -8.34
CA GLU A 76 13.52 -20.73 -7.66
C GLU A 76 12.37 -20.08 -6.89
N GLU A 77 12.58 -18.91 -6.27
CA GLU A 77 11.53 -18.16 -5.57
C GLU A 77 10.56 -17.48 -6.53
N TRP A 78 11.06 -16.95 -7.65
CA TRP A 78 10.29 -16.25 -8.68
C TRP A 78 10.89 -16.48 -10.08
N PRO A 79 10.39 -17.47 -10.83
CA PRO A 79 10.92 -17.81 -12.15
C PRO A 79 10.53 -16.80 -13.24
N GLU A 80 9.44 -16.06 -13.07
CA GLU A 80 8.95 -15.09 -14.05
C GLU A 80 9.88 -13.86 -14.14
N GLU A 81 9.79 -13.13 -15.26
CA GLU A 81 10.63 -11.94 -15.46
C GLU A 81 10.19 -10.73 -14.63
N GLU A 82 8.90 -10.64 -14.31
CA GLU A 82 8.27 -9.45 -13.74
C GLU A 82 7.32 -9.84 -12.60
N TYR A 83 7.17 -8.93 -11.63
CA TYR A 83 6.08 -8.98 -10.66
C TYR A 83 4.78 -8.44 -11.26
N PRO A 84 3.62 -8.88 -10.75
CA PRO A 84 2.36 -8.22 -11.07
C PRO A 84 2.33 -6.78 -10.56
N PRO A 85 1.47 -5.91 -11.10
CA PRO A 85 1.37 -4.52 -10.65
C PRO A 85 1.10 -4.42 -9.14
N TYR A 86 1.93 -3.66 -8.43
CA TYR A 86 1.82 -3.51 -6.98
C TYR A 86 2.15 -2.10 -6.51
N ALA A 87 1.47 -1.62 -5.47
CA ALA A 87 1.76 -0.33 -4.85
C ALA A 87 2.97 -0.43 -3.92
N ASN A 88 3.84 0.58 -3.94
CA ASN A 88 4.98 0.65 -3.02
C ASN A 88 4.54 0.69 -1.54
N GLY A 89 5.37 0.10 -0.67
CA GLY A 89 5.14 -0.05 0.77
C GLY A 89 4.71 1.17 1.62
N PRO A 90 5.16 2.42 1.33
CA PRO A 90 4.87 3.59 2.16
C PRO A 90 3.38 3.87 2.33
N GLY A 91 2.56 3.50 1.35
CA GLY A 91 1.14 3.39 1.59
C GLY A 91 0.30 3.20 0.34
N TYR A 92 -0.84 2.55 0.54
CA TYR A 92 -1.81 2.25 -0.50
C TYR A 92 -3.21 2.11 0.09
N ILE A 93 -4.22 2.18 -0.77
CA ILE A 93 -5.64 2.01 -0.42
C ILE A 93 -6.20 0.80 -1.16
N LEU A 94 -6.93 -0.06 -0.44
CA LEU A 94 -7.71 -1.17 -0.98
C LEU A 94 -9.20 -0.94 -0.73
N SER A 95 -10.04 -1.30 -1.69
CA SER A 95 -11.48 -1.43 -1.47
C SER A 95 -11.81 -2.67 -0.61
N SER A 96 -12.92 -2.61 0.12
CA SER A 96 -13.34 -3.65 1.06
C SER A 96 -13.51 -5.04 0.43
N ASP A 97 -13.97 -5.10 -0.83
CA ASP A 97 -14.18 -6.36 -1.55
C ASP A 97 -12.86 -7.08 -1.88
N ILE A 98 -11.81 -6.34 -2.21
CA ILE A 98 -10.47 -6.89 -2.36
C ILE A 98 -9.97 -7.41 -1.01
N ALA A 99 -10.15 -6.65 0.07
CA ALA A 99 -9.77 -7.10 1.41
C ALA A 99 -10.54 -8.36 1.86
N GLN A 100 -11.84 -8.44 1.56
CA GLN A 100 -12.67 -9.63 1.80
C GLN A 100 -12.15 -10.84 1.03
N PHE A 101 -11.78 -10.65 -0.23
CA PHE A 101 -11.18 -11.70 -1.04
C PHE A 101 -9.86 -12.19 -0.44
N ILE A 102 -8.96 -11.29 -0.01
CA ILE A 102 -7.69 -11.65 0.63
C ILE A 102 -7.95 -12.52 1.87
N VAL A 103 -8.87 -12.11 2.75
CA VAL A 103 -9.22 -12.86 3.96
C VAL A 103 -9.78 -14.25 3.60
N SER A 104 -10.72 -14.32 2.66
CA SER A 104 -11.34 -15.57 2.22
C SER A 104 -10.33 -16.56 1.62
N GLU A 105 -9.42 -16.07 0.77
CA GLU A 105 -8.40 -16.90 0.15
C GLU A 105 -7.33 -17.33 1.14
N PHE A 106 -7.02 -16.49 2.15
CA PHE A 106 -6.11 -16.86 3.23
C PHE A 106 -6.68 -18.01 4.07
N GLU A 107 -7.95 -17.90 4.49
CA GLU A 107 -8.61 -18.93 5.30
C GLU A 107 -8.78 -20.27 4.59
N THR A 108 -8.97 -20.22 3.27
CA THR A 108 -9.05 -21.42 2.43
C THR A 108 -7.69 -21.94 1.96
N LEU A 109 -6.59 -21.36 2.46
CA LEU A 109 -5.21 -21.72 2.13
C LEU A 109 -4.87 -21.63 0.63
N LYS A 110 -5.56 -20.74 -0.10
CA LYS A 110 -5.38 -20.48 -1.53
C LYS A 110 -4.58 -19.22 -1.84
N LEU A 111 -4.32 -18.41 -0.82
CA LEU A 111 -3.53 -17.20 -0.92
C LEU A 111 -2.03 -17.55 -0.97
N ARG A 112 -1.36 -17.23 -2.09
CA ARG A 112 0.10 -17.38 -2.20
C ARG A 112 0.77 -16.27 -1.39
N ILE A 113 1.57 -16.63 -0.40
CA ILE A 113 2.34 -15.70 0.42
C ILE A 113 3.75 -15.55 -0.16
N PHE A 114 4.25 -14.32 -0.22
CA PHE A 114 5.60 -14.02 -0.66
C PHE A 114 6.30 -13.09 0.35
N LYS A 115 7.64 -13.13 0.41
CA LYS A 115 8.42 -12.43 1.45
C LYS A 115 8.31 -10.90 1.38
N MET A 116 8.07 -10.35 0.20
CA MET A 116 7.79 -8.92 0.02
C MET A 116 6.29 -8.69 0.12
N GLU A 117 5.88 -7.91 1.11
CA GLU A 117 4.47 -7.68 1.44
C GLU A 117 3.75 -6.93 0.31
N ASP A 118 4.34 -5.85 -0.19
CA ASP A 118 3.81 -5.05 -1.27
C ASP A 118 3.61 -5.86 -2.56
N VAL A 119 4.59 -6.69 -2.93
CA VAL A 119 4.48 -7.66 -4.03
C VAL A 119 3.37 -8.68 -3.77
N SER A 120 3.24 -9.18 -2.54
CA SER A 120 2.17 -10.13 -2.18
C SER A 120 0.80 -9.51 -2.39
N VAL A 121 0.58 -8.27 -1.96
CA VAL A 121 -0.67 -7.54 -2.20
C VAL A 121 -0.92 -7.39 -3.70
N GLY A 122 0.09 -7.05 -4.50
CA GLY A 122 -0.01 -7.01 -5.97
C GLY A 122 -0.50 -8.33 -6.57
N MET A 123 0.06 -9.46 -6.14
CA MET A 123 -0.38 -10.79 -6.57
C MET A 123 -1.83 -11.08 -6.20
N TRP A 124 -2.25 -10.68 -5.00
CA TRP A 124 -3.62 -10.94 -4.53
C TRP A 124 -4.63 -10.07 -5.28
N VAL A 125 -4.29 -8.80 -5.52
CA VAL A 125 -5.13 -7.89 -6.31
C VAL A 125 -5.22 -8.36 -7.76
N GLU A 126 -4.12 -8.80 -8.37
CA GLU A 126 -4.13 -9.37 -9.73
C GLU A 126 -5.01 -10.62 -9.80
N LYS A 127 -4.91 -11.52 -8.82
CA LYS A 127 -5.79 -12.70 -8.75
C LYS A 127 -7.26 -12.29 -8.64
N PHE A 128 -7.59 -11.31 -7.81
CA PHE A 128 -8.96 -10.78 -7.71
C PHE A 128 -9.43 -10.14 -9.02
N ASN A 129 -8.56 -9.38 -9.69
CA ASN A 129 -8.83 -8.69 -10.95
C ASN A 129 -9.28 -9.64 -12.08
N SER A 130 -8.82 -10.90 -12.04
CA SER A 130 -9.28 -11.95 -12.97
C SER A 130 -10.77 -12.31 -12.83
N SER A 131 -11.37 -12.01 -11.67
CA SER A 131 -12.76 -12.30 -11.34
C SER A 131 -13.66 -11.06 -11.37
N LYS A 132 -13.15 -9.91 -10.93
CA LYS A 132 -13.85 -8.63 -10.92
C LYS A 132 -12.84 -7.52 -11.24
N PRO A 133 -13.08 -6.68 -12.27
CA PRO A 133 -12.15 -5.63 -12.66
C PRO A 133 -11.78 -4.69 -11.51
N VAL A 134 -10.49 -4.41 -11.38
CA VAL A 134 -9.90 -3.48 -10.40
C VAL A 134 -9.40 -2.24 -11.14
N GLU A 135 -9.80 -1.08 -10.63
CA GLU A 135 -9.23 0.20 -11.04
C GLU A 135 -7.93 0.44 -10.28
N TYR A 136 -6.82 0.43 -11.01
CA TYR A 136 -5.49 0.76 -10.48
C TYR A 136 -5.26 2.26 -10.63
N ILE A 137 -5.16 2.98 -9.52
CA ILE A 137 -4.89 4.43 -9.52
C ILE A 137 -3.44 4.67 -9.11
N HIS A 138 -2.60 4.90 -10.11
CA HIS A 138 -1.19 5.23 -9.91
C HIS A 138 -0.99 6.73 -9.61
N SER A 139 -0.25 7.04 -8.55
CA SER A 139 0.10 8.42 -8.20
C SER A 139 1.46 8.52 -7.52
N TYR A 140 2.38 9.28 -8.12
CA TYR A 140 3.67 9.63 -7.51
C TYR A 140 3.54 10.48 -6.23
N ARG A 141 2.35 11.03 -5.95
CA ARG A 141 2.07 11.75 -4.70
C ARG A 141 2.11 10.82 -3.49
N TYR A 142 1.98 9.50 -3.70
CA TYR A 142 2.35 8.50 -2.71
C TYR A 142 3.89 8.36 -2.72
N CYS A 143 4.56 9.30 -2.04
CA CYS A 143 6.00 9.48 -2.19
C CYS A 143 6.77 8.40 -1.42
N GLN A 144 7.67 7.71 -2.12
CA GLN A 144 8.47 6.63 -1.54
C GLN A 144 9.84 7.06 -0.98
N PHE A 145 10.29 8.27 -1.30
CA PHE A 145 11.61 8.78 -0.91
C PHE A 145 11.48 10.17 -0.29
N GLY A 146 11.22 10.24 1.02
CA GLY A 146 11.15 11.51 1.71
C GLY A 146 9.84 12.26 1.42
N CYS A 147 9.95 13.47 0.89
CA CYS A 147 8.83 14.37 0.72
C CYS A 147 8.95 15.21 -0.57
N ILE A 148 7.89 15.25 -1.36
CA ILE A 148 7.80 16.01 -2.62
C ILE A 148 6.70 17.07 -2.54
N LYS A 149 6.65 18.00 -3.48
CA LYS A 149 5.54 18.96 -3.54
C LYS A 149 4.20 18.21 -3.75
N ASP A 150 3.16 18.67 -3.06
CA ASP A 150 1.79 18.14 -3.18
C ASP A 150 1.63 16.65 -2.80
N TYR A 151 2.51 16.12 -1.95
CA TYR A 151 2.44 14.73 -1.47
C TYR A 151 1.05 14.36 -0.89
N VAL A 152 0.64 13.11 -1.10
CA VAL A 152 -0.41 12.41 -0.33
C VAL A 152 0.23 11.66 0.83
N THR A 153 1.32 10.93 0.55
CA THR A 153 2.17 10.34 1.59
C THR A 153 3.60 10.83 1.43
N ALA A 154 4.31 10.95 2.55
CA ALA A 154 5.73 11.26 2.59
C ALA A 154 6.43 10.24 3.50
N HIS A 155 7.26 9.39 2.90
CA HIS A 155 7.98 8.30 3.57
C HIS A 155 9.28 8.76 4.24
N TYR A 156 9.88 7.95 5.11
CA TYR A 156 11.12 8.27 5.84
C TYR A 156 11.05 9.57 6.64
N GLN A 157 9.93 9.82 7.31
CA GLN A 157 9.73 10.98 8.17
C GLN A 157 9.93 10.59 9.63
N SER A 158 10.81 11.30 10.33
CA SER A 158 10.90 11.20 11.79
C SER A 158 9.62 11.75 12.45
N PRO A 159 9.32 11.36 13.71
CA PRO A 159 8.17 11.90 14.44
C PRO A 159 8.14 13.43 14.49
N ARG A 160 9.31 14.09 14.61
CA ARG A 160 9.42 15.56 14.60
C ARG A 160 9.06 16.16 13.23
N GLN A 161 9.46 15.50 12.14
CA GLN A 161 9.07 15.93 10.80
C GLN A 161 7.57 15.77 10.60
N MET A 162 6.97 14.66 11.04
CA MET A 162 5.51 14.46 10.94
C MET A 162 4.72 15.55 11.67
N ILE A 163 5.12 15.89 12.90
CA ILE A 163 4.48 16.98 13.66
C ILE A 163 4.64 18.32 12.93
N CYS A 164 5.84 18.65 12.46
CA CYS A 164 6.09 19.86 11.69
C CYS A 164 5.25 19.93 10.40
N MET A 165 5.11 18.81 9.70
CA MET A 165 4.30 18.71 8.48
C MET A 165 2.82 18.90 8.79
N TRP A 166 2.33 18.33 9.89
CA TRP A 166 0.98 18.54 10.38
C TRP A 166 0.70 20.01 10.73
N GLU A 167 1.60 20.66 11.48
CA GLU A 167 1.46 22.07 11.84
C GLU A 167 1.42 22.98 10.60
N LYS A 168 2.33 22.77 9.64
CA LYS A 168 2.32 23.53 8.38
C LYS A 168 1.04 23.30 7.60
N LEU A 169 0.53 22.07 7.58
CA LEU A 169 -0.73 21.75 6.94
C LEU A 169 -1.90 22.50 7.59
N GLN A 170 -1.99 22.52 8.92
CA GLN A 170 -3.03 23.22 9.65
C GLN A 170 -2.98 24.74 9.43
N ILE A 171 -1.79 25.33 9.42
CA ILE A 171 -1.61 26.79 9.28
C ILE A 171 -1.85 27.26 7.84
N THR A 172 -1.33 26.52 6.86
CA THR A 172 -1.29 26.99 5.46
C THR A 172 -2.34 26.34 4.57
N GLY A 173 -2.97 25.25 5.03
CA GLY A 173 -3.82 24.38 4.21
C GLY A 173 -3.05 23.63 3.12
N ARG A 174 -1.71 23.64 3.12
CA ARG A 174 -0.87 23.09 2.05
C ARG A 174 0.10 22.01 2.54
N PRO A 175 0.37 20.98 1.74
CA PRO A 175 1.39 19.96 2.04
C PRO A 175 2.80 20.54 1.84
N ILE A 176 3.44 20.93 2.94
CA ILE A 176 4.78 21.50 2.91
C ILE A 176 5.75 20.58 3.65
N CYS A 177 6.84 20.20 2.99
CA CYS A 177 7.88 19.37 3.58
C CYS A 177 8.61 20.07 4.75
N CYS A 178 9.17 19.28 5.65
CA CYS A 178 10.03 19.76 6.73
C CYS A 178 11.48 19.34 6.48
N SER A 179 12.40 20.29 6.54
CA SER A 179 13.83 20.05 6.44
C SER A 179 14.35 19.41 7.73
N MET A 180 15.29 18.47 7.61
CA MET A 180 16.17 18.11 8.72
C MET A 180 17.12 19.29 8.96
N ARG A 181 16.77 20.19 9.90
CA ARG A 181 17.75 21.09 10.50
C ARG A 181 18.43 20.37 11.65
#